data_AF-A0A374HTY2-F1
#
_entry.id   AF-A0A374HTY2-F1
#
_cell.length_a   1.000
_cell.length_b   1.000
_cell.length_c   1.000
_cell.angle_alpha   90.00
_cell.angle_beta   90.00
_cell.angle_gamma   90.00
#
_symmetry.space_group_name_H-M   'P 1'
#
loop_
_entity.id
_entity.type
_entity.pdbx_description
1 polymer ?
#
loop_
_entity_poly.entity_id
_entity_poly.type
_entity_poly.pdbx_seq_one_letter_code
_entity_poly.pdbx_strand_id
1 'polypeptide(L)'
;MEHIKKKLAVIVVFFAVFIGIVTIWTVRKQSQPKLTAVTWKLEEEADLDGNELSSYAKDPSKSKVVLTFKKDQTYRCKNLENKKIWKGTYTLSRTKSKDTYMLHLVPDQGTASYYGVYGTREYEDGTGHMSVILTTKDKILSFLAE
;
A
#
# COMPACT_ATOMS: atom_id res chain seq x y z
N MET A 1 36.59 28.50 -33.62
CA MET A 1 35.88 27.21 -33.47
C MET A 1 36.12 26.52 -32.12
N GLU A 2 37.29 26.63 -31.50
CA GLU A 2 37.63 25.87 -30.28
C GLU A 2 36.81 26.28 -29.03
N HIS A 3 36.50 27.57 -28.87
CA HIS A 3 35.65 28.07 -27.78
C HIS A 3 34.20 27.56 -27.87
N ILE A 4 33.66 27.36 -29.08
CA ILE A 4 32.30 26.83 -29.28
C ILE A 4 32.27 25.34 -28.93
N LYS A 5 33.32 24.57 -29.32
CA LYS A 5 33.47 23.16 -28.95
C LYS A 5 33.55 22.94 -27.43
N LYS A 6 34.30 23.80 -26.72
CA LYS A 6 34.41 23.75 -25.25
C LYS A 6 33.07 24.08 -24.56
N LYS A 7 32.34 25.10 -25.03
CA LYS A 7 31.00 25.43 -24.51
C LYS A 7 29.99 24.30 -24.78
N LEU A 8 30.05 23.67 -25.95
CA LEU A 8 29.18 22.55 -26.30
C LEU A 8 29.46 21.31 -25.43
N ALA A 9 30.74 21.00 -25.19
CA ALA A 9 31.14 19.89 -24.34
C ALA A 9 30.64 20.06 -22.90
N VAL A 10 30.74 21.28 -22.34
CA VAL A 10 30.23 21.58 -20.99
C VAL A 10 28.71 21.41 -20.92
N ILE A 11 27.97 21.87 -21.93
CA ILE A 11 26.51 21.71 -21.99
C ILE A 11 26.11 20.22 -22.05
N VAL A 12 26.80 19.41 -22.85
CA VAL A 12 26.53 17.96 -22.96
C VAL A 12 26.77 17.24 -21.63
N VAL A 13 27.83 17.60 -20.89
CA VAL A 13 28.11 17.02 -19.57
C VAL A 13 27.02 17.40 -18.56
N PHE A 14 26.56 18.65 -18.55
CA PHE A 14 25.46 19.08 -17.68
C PHE A 14 24.14 18.34 -17.99
N PHE A 15 23.80 18.16 -19.27
CA PHE A 15 22.62 17.38 -19.66
C PHE A 15 22.72 15.90 -19.26
N ALA A 16 23.90 15.28 -19.41
CA ALA A 16 24.11 13.89 -19.00
C ALA A 16 23.96 13.69 -17.48
N VAL A 17 24.47 14.63 -16.67
CA VAL A 17 24.29 14.61 -15.21
C VAL A 17 22.84 14.85 -14.82
N PHE A 18 22.13 15.76 -15.50
CA PHE A 18 20.72 16.04 -15.24
C PHE A 18 19.82 14.84 -15.57
N ILE A 19 20.05 14.19 -16.71
CA ILE A 19 19.36 12.94 -17.09
C ILE A 19 19.67 11.83 -16.06
N GLY A 20 20.91 11.73 -15.57
CA GLY A 20 21.30 10.78 -14.51
C GLY A 20 20.54 11.01 -13.20
N ILE A 21 20.38 12.26 -12.75
CA ILE A 21 19.64 12.58 -11.52
C ILE A 21 18.13 12.34 -11.70
N VAL A 22 17.57 12.72 -12.85
CA VAL A 22 16.15 12.51 -13.16
C VAL A 22 15.82 11.01 -13.28
N THR A 23 16.71 10.20 -13.86
CA THR A 23 16.52 8.74 -13.95
C THR A 23 16.62 8.03 -12.59
N ILE A 24 17.52 8.46 -11.70
CA ILE A 24 17.59 7.90 -10.33
C ILE A 24 16.31 8.23 -9.53
N TRP A 25 15.71 9.41 -9.75
CA TRP A 25 14.44 9.79 -9.12
C TRP A 25 13.23 9.05 -9.70
N THR A 26 13.19 8.76 -11.01
CA THR A 26 12.10 7.99 -11.61
C THR A 26 12.16 6.50 -11.25
N VAL A 27 13.35 5.89 -11.16
CA VAL A 27 13.51 4.47 -10.78
C VAL A 27 13.17 4.22 -9.29
N ARG A 28 13.29 5.21 -8.41
CA ARG A 28 12.88 5.08 -7.00
C ARG A 28 11.36 5.02 -6.79
N LYS A 29 10.56 5.35 -7.81
CA LYS A 29 9.12 5.50 -7.70
C LYS A 29 8.36 4.34 -8.35
N GLN A 30 8.69 3.10 -8.02
CA GLN A 30 7.91 1.97 -8.54
C GLN A 30 7.83 0.78 -7.58
N SER A 31 6.89 0.88 -6.64
CA SER A 31 6.29 -0.30 -5.99
C SER A 31 4.82 -0.07 -5.60
N GLN A 32 4.20 0.99 -6.12
CA GLN A 32 2.77 1.26 -5.97
C GLN A 32 1.84 0.39 -6.85
N PRO A 33 2.25 -0.24 -7.99
CA PRO A 33 1.25 -0.89 -8.85
C PRO A 33 0.59 -2.12 -8.21
N LYS A 34 1.21 -2.78 -7.23
CA LYS A 34 0.65 -3.99 -6.60
C LYS A 34 -0.54 -3.70 -5.68
N LEU A 35 -0.48 -2.68 -4.83
CA LEU A 35 -1.55 -2.37 -3.87
C LEU A 35 -2.88 -2.02 -4.57
N THR A 36 -2.80 -1.25 -5.66
CA THR A 36 -3.97 -0.74 -6.40
C THR A 36 -4.49 -1.68 -7.50
N ALA A 37 -3.77 -2.76 -7.80
CA ALA A 37 -4.13 -3.71 -8.85
C ALA A 37 -5.03 -4.84 -8.37
N VAL A 38 -5.16 -5.01 -7.05
CA VAL A 38 -5.89 -6.11 -6.43
C VAL A 38 -7.02 -5.59 -5.54
N THR A 39 -7.98 -6.48 -5.30
CA THR A 39 -9.03 -6.26 -4.32
C THR A 39 -8.64 -6.98 -3.03
N TRP A 40 -8.95 -6.38 -1.89
CA TRP A 40 -8.56 -6.88 -0.58
C TRP A 40 -9.80 -7.43 0.14
N LYS A 41 -9.75 -8.69 0.54
CA LYS A 41 -10.82 -9.38 1.27
C LYS A 41 -10.41 -9.52 2.73
N LEU A 42 -11.34 -9.21 3.64
CA LEU A 42 -11.08 -9.40 5.05
C LEU A 42 -10.90 -10.90 5.33
N GLU A 43 -9.73 -11.26 5.81
CA GLU A 43 -9.33 -12.60 6.22
C GLU A 43 -9.69 -12.83 7.68
N GLU A 44 -9.42 -11.86 8.55
CA GLU A 44 -9.56 -12.05 10.00
C GLU A 44 -9.86 -10.73 10.70
N GLU A 45 -10.72 -10.78 11.71
CA GLU A 45 -10.85 -9.77 12.75
C GLU A 45 -10.37 -10.36 14.07
N ALA A 46 -9.45 -9.68 14.74
CA ALA A 46 -8.99 -10.00 16.06
C ALA A 46 -9.20 -8.81 17.01
N ASP A 47 -9.21 -9.07 18.31
CA ASP A 47 -9.06 -8.01 19.30
C ASP A 47 -7.62 -7.46 19.31
N LEU A 48 -7.33 -6.50 20.19
CA LEU A 48 -5.99 -5.91 20.29
C LEU A 48 -4.95 -6.83 20.92
N ASP A 49 -5.38 -7.89 21.61
CA ASP A 49 -4.52 -8.92 22.19
C ASP A 49 -4.19 -10.03 21.17
N GLY A 50 -4.81 -9.98 19.99
CA GLY A 50 -4.62 -10.94 18.92
C GLY A 50 -5.53 -12.17 19.02
N ASN A 51 -6.55 -12.15 19.88
CA ASN A 51 -7.54 -13.22 19.91
C ASN A 51 -8.50 -13.08 18.74
N GLU A 52 -8.72 -14.18 18.02
CA GLU A 52 -9.63 -14.24 16.89
C GLU A 52 -11.07 -13.93 17.34
N LEU A 53 -11.67 -12.91 16.73
CA LEU A 53 -13.10 -12.57 16.88
C LEU A 53 -13.92 -13.16 15.73
N SER A 54 -13.38 -13.13 14.51
CA SER A 54 -13.96 -13.77 13.35
C SER A 54 -12.88 -14.08 12.31
N SER A 55 -12.94 -15.24 11.67
CA SER A 55 -12.01 -15.61 10.61
C SER A 55 -12.70 -16.17 9.37
N TYR A 56 -12.18 -15.75 8.23
CA TYR A 56 -12.44 -16.23 6.89
C TYR A 56 -11.19 -16.87 6.28
N ALA A 57 -10.14 -17.17 7.06
CA ALA A 57 -8.87 -17.67 6.55
C ALA A 57 -9.01 -18.92 5.66
N LYS A 58 -9.96 -19.81 5.97
CA LYS A 58 -10.25 -21.00 5.15
C LYS A 58 -10.87 -20.67 3.79
N ASP A 59 -11.59 -19.56 3.69
CA ASP A 59 -12.30 -19.15 2.48
C ASP A 59 -12.54 -17.62 2.48
N PRO A 60 -11.52 -16.82 2.13
CA PRO A 60 -11.62 -15.35 2.13
C PRO A 60 -12.69 -14.81 1.17
N SER A 61 -13.09 -15.60 0.16
CA SER A 61 -14.12 -15.22 -0.81
C SER A 61 -15.50 -15.01 -0.17
N LYS A 62 -15.77 -15.70 0.95
CA LYS A 62 -17.01 -15.54 1.72
C LYS A 62 -17.09 -14.18 2.41
N SER A 63 -15.94 -13.55 2.65
CA SER A 63 -15.88 -12.25 3.27
C SER A 63 -16.66 -11.22 2.46
N LYS A 64 -17.57 -10.55 3.16
CA LYS A 64 -18.40 -9.49 2.60
C LYS A 64 -17.76 -8.12 2.77
N VAL A 65 -16.61 -8.02 3.45
CA VAL A 65 -15.88 -6.78 3.60
C VAL A 65 -14.79 -6.72 2.53
N VAL A 66 -14.84 -5.65 1.73
CA VAL A 66 -13.98 -5.45 0.57
C VAL A 66 -13.27 -4.12 0.68
N LEU A 67 -11.95 -4.15 0.68
CA LEU A 67 -11.08 -2.98 0.70
C LEU A 67 -10.43 -2.80 -0.69
N THR A 68 -10.37 -1.57 -1.17
CA THR A 68 -9.81 -1.23 -2.49
C THR A 68 -9.02 0.06 -2.39
N PHE A 69 -7.85 0.08 -3.04
CA PHE A 69 -6.99 1.26 -3.15
C PHE A 69 -6.93 1.72 -4.61
N LYS A 70 -6.94 3.02 -4.82
CA LYS A 70 -6.84 3.64 -6.14
C LYS A 70 -5.51 4.38 -6.30
N LYS A 71 -5.12 4.58 -7.56
CA LYS A 71 -3.89 5.28 -7.94
C LYS A 71 -3.89 6.77 -7.56
N ASP A 72 -5.06 7.35 -7.35
CA ASP A 72 -5.27 8.73 -6.90
C ASP A 72 -5.10 8.89 -5.37
N GLN A 73 -4.53 7.88 -4.69
CA GLN A 73 -4.33 7.84 -3.23
C GLN A 73 -5.63 7.84 -2.42
N THR A 74 -6.74 7.43 -3.02
CA THR A 74 -7.99 7.18 -2.30
C THR A 74 -8.19 5.70 -2.01
N TYR A 75 -8.84 5.40 -0.89
CA TYR A 75 -9.27 4.05 -0.56
C TYR A 75 -10.77 3.99 -0.36
N ARG A 76 -11.32 2.78 -0.48
CA ARG A 76 -12.71 2.47 -0.16
C ARG A 76 -12.79 1.10 0.49
N CYS A 77 -13.38 1.05 1.68
CA CYS A 77 -13.77 -0.17 2.35
C CYS A 77 -15.30 -0.27 2.34
N LYS A 78 -15.85 -1.36 1.84
CA LYS A 78 -17.30 -1.59 1.74
C LYS A 78 -17.64 -2.90 2.43
N ASN A 79 -18.63 -2.86 3.32
CA ASN A 79 -19.29 -4.06 3.80
C ASN A 79 -20.51 -4.33 2.89
N LEU A 80 -20.52 -5.49 2.24
CA LEU A 80 -21.55 -5.88 1.27
C LEU A 80 -22.86 -6.34 1.93
N GLU A 81 -22.86 -6.72 3.22
CA GLU A 81 -24.05 -7.13 3.96
C GLU A 81 -24.90 -5.93 4.36
N ASN A 82 -24.29 -4.99 5.07
CA ASN A 82 -25.00 -3.82 5.61
C ASN A 82 -24.88 -2.57 4.71
N LYS A 83 -24.20 -2.69 3.56
CA LYS A 83 -23.96 -1.62 2.58
C LYS A 83 -23.21 -0.40 3.12
N LYS A 84 -22.60 -0.47 4.31
CA LYS A 84 -21.76 0.61 4.85
C LYS A 84 -20.50 0.77 4.01
N ILE A 85 -20.11 2.02 3.82
CA ILE A 85 -18.96 2.40 3.01
C ILE A 85 -18.12 3.37 3.83
N TRP A 86 -16.85 3.02 3.99
CA TRP A 86 -15.81 3.91 4.49
C TRP A 86 -14.89 4.26 3.32
N LYS A 87 -14.51 5.53 3.24
CA LYS A 87 -13.63 6.03 2.20
C LYS A 87 -12.78 7.14 2.77
N GLY A 88 -11.67 7.39 2.11
CA GLY A 88 -10.70 8.37 2.56
C GLY A 88 -9.48 8.38 1.66
N THR A 89 -8.42 8.98 2.17
CA THR A 89 -7.11 8.99 1.54
C THR A 89 -6.16 8.05 2.27
N TYR A 90 -5.15 7.55 1.57
CA TYR A 90 -4.11 6.75 2.17
C TYR A 90 -2.72 7.24 1.77
N THR A 91 -1.77 7.02 2.67
CA THR A 91 -0.35 7.27 2.40
C THR A 91 0.46 6.01 2.69
N LEU A 92 1.52 5.80 1.92
CA LEU A 92 2.44 4.69 2.08
C LEU A 92 3.83 5.21 2.38
N SER A 93 4.43 4.71 3.47
CA SER A 93 5.82 4.99 3.84
C SER A 93 6.61 3.70 3.79
N ARG A 94 7.80 3.71 3.18
CA ARG A 94 8.67 2.52 3.18
C ARG A 94 9.13 2.22 4.60
N THR A 95 9.14 0.94 4.95
CA THR A 95 9.80 0.47 6.17
C THR A 95 11.25 0.07 5.87
N LYS A 96 12.00 -0.34 6.91
CA LYS A 96 13.34 -0.92 6.74
C LYS A 96 13.28 -2.28 6.02
N SER A 97 12.17 -2.99 6.14
CA SER A 97 11.96 -4.29 5.51
C SER A 97 11.61 -4.13 4.04
N LYS A 98 12.23 -4.96 3.20
CA LYS A 98 11.97 -4.99 1.76
C LYS A 98 10.49 -5.31 1.51
N ASP A 99 9.90 -4.63 0.54
CA ASP A 99 8.52 -4.84 0.09
C ASP A 99 7.44 -4.73 1.19
N THR A 100 7.77 -4.09 2.32
CA THR A 100 6.85 -3.79 3.42
C THR A 100 6.71 -2.28 3.59
N TYR A 101 5.48 -1.81 3.70
CA TYR A 101 5.11 -0.40 3.76
C TYR A 101 4.22 -0.15 4.96
N MET A 102 4.50 0.93 5.68
CA MET A 102 3.57 1.46 6.65
C MET A 102 2.46 2.18 5.89
N LEU A 103 1.24 1.83 6.23
CA LEU A 103 0.02 2.30 5.60
C LEU A 103 -0.72 3.18 6.60
N HIS A 104 -1.09 4.39 6.19
CA HIS A 104 -1.82 5.34 7.01
C HIS A 104 -3.07 5.79 6.27
N LEU A 105 -4.24 5.54 6.86
CA LEU A 105 -5.56 5.84 6.30
C LEU A 105 -6.17 7.02 7.04
N VAL A 106 -6.63 7.99 6.28
CA VAL A 106 -7.36 9.17 6.77
C VAL A 106 -8.76 9.16 6.15
N PRO A 107 -9.81 8.81 6.91
CA PRO A 107 -11.19 8.82 6.44
C PRO A 107 -11.66 10.22 6.00
N ASP A 108 -12.56 10.26 5.02
CA ASP A 108 -13.26 11.50 4.62
C ASP A 108 -14.12 12.08 5.76
N GLN A 109 -14.60 11.22 6.64
CA GLN A 109 -15.51 11.56 7.73
C GLN A 109 -14.99 11.02 9.06
N GLY A 110 -14.97 11.89 10.07
CA GLY A 110 -14.47 11.59 11.41
C GLY A 110 -13.06 12.16 11.64
N THR A 111 -12.56 11.97 12.85
CA THR A 111 -11.23 12.45 13.29
C THR A 111 -10.21 11.35 13.49
N ALA A 112 -10.61 10.08 13.31
CA ALA A 112 -9.74 8.93 13.55
C ALA A 112 -8.91 8.61 12.30
N SER A 113 -7.58 8.63 12.45
CA SER A 113 -6.65 8.04 11.50
C SER A 113 -6.33 6.60 11.88
N TYR A 114 -6.16 5.73 10.88
CA TYR A 114 -5.79 4.33 11.09
C TYR A 114 -4.40 4.04 10.56
N TYR A 115 -3.63 3.27 11.32
CA TYR A 115 -2.32 2.81 10.92
C TYR A 115 -2.33 1.32 10.65
N GLY A 116 -1.44 0.90 9.78
CA GLY A 116 -1.34 -0.48 9.36
C GLY A 116 -0.08 -0.75 8.58
N VAL A 117 0.00 -1.98 8.08
CA VAL A 117 1.12 -2.46 7.28
C VAL A 117 0.59 -3.14 6.03
N TYR A 118 1.22 -2.84 4.91
CA TYR A 118 1.03 -3.51 3.64
C TYR A 118 2.33 -4.25 3.29
N GLY A 119 2.25 -5.54 2.95
CA GLY A 119 3.41 -6.33 2.54
C GLY A 119 3.03 -7.74 2.10
N THR A 120 4.01 -8.63 2.07
CA THR A 120 3.79 -10.07 1.88
C THR A 120 3.97 -10.77 3.23
N ARG A 121 2.97 -11.55 3.65
CA ARG A 121 3.03 -12.44 4.80
C ARG A 121 3.40 -13.83 4.30
N GLU A 122 4.39 -14.43 4.93
CA GLU A 122 4.75 -15.84 4.74
C GLU A 122 4.03 -16.70 5.78
N TYR A 123 3.42 -17.79 5.32
CA TYR A 123 2.73 -18.77 6.17
C TYR A 123 3.65 -19.98 6.42
N GLU A 124 3.29 -20.83 7.39
CA GLU A 124 4.10 -21.99 7.79
C GLU A 124 4.35 -22.99 6.66
N ASP A 125 3.44 -23.04 5.68
CA ASP A 125 3.56 -23.86 4.47
C ASP A 125 4.52 -23.27 3.42
N GLY A 126 5.15 -22.12 3.71
CA GLY A 126 6.07 -21.41 2.82
C GLY A 126 5.37 -20.55 1.77
N THR A 127 4.03 -20.44 1.79
CA THR A 127 3.30 -19.58 0.86
C THR A 127 3.38 -18.12 1.27
N GLY A 128 3.58 -17.24 0.29
CA GLY A 128 3.62 -15.80 0.47
C GLY A 128 2.36 -15.14 -0.08
N HIS A 129 1.51 -14.57 0.78
CA HIS A 129 0.33 -13.84 0.37
C HIS A 129 0.49 -12.35 0.64
N MET A 130 0.05 -11.51 -0.30
CA MET A 130 -0.01 -10.08 -0.04
C MET A 130 -1.10 -9.80 1.00
N SER A 131 -0.75 -9.04 2.02
CA SER A 131 -1.66 -8.70 3.11
C SER A 131 -1.65 -7.22 3.44
N VAL A 132 -2.80 -6.77 3.97
CA VAL A 132 -2.98 -5.47 4.59
C VAL A 132 -3.50 -5.71 5.99
N ILE A 133 -2.75 -5.25 6.99
CA ILE A 133 -3.15 -5.32 8.40
C ILE A 133 -3.44 -3.90 8.86
N LEU A 134 -4.63 -3.66 9.40
CA LEU A 134 -5.04 -2.37 9.94
C LEU A 134 -5.36 -2.52 11.43
N THR A 135 -4.88 -1.58 12.23
CA THR A 135 -5.24 -1.50 13.65
C THR A 135 -6.23 -0.36 13.86
N THR A 136 -7.40 -0.69 14.42
CA THR A 136 -8.41 0.28 14.85
C THR A 136 -8.23 0.58 16.35
N LYS A 137 -9.18 1.30 16.95
CA LYS A 137 -9.18 1.58 18.38
C LYS A 137 -9.36 0.31 19.24
N ASP A 138 -10.00 -0.70 18.70
CA ASP A 138 -10.54 -1.86 19.43
C ASP A 138 -10.26 -3.20 18.75
N LYS A 139 -9.76 -3.20 17.51
CA LYS A 139 -9.59 -4.39 16.69
C LYS A 139 -8.34 -4.33 15.81
N ILE A 140 -7.92 -5.51 15.39
CA ILE A 140 -6.97 -5.72 14.31
C ILE A 140 -7.74 -6.36 13.15
N LEU A 141 -7.59 -5.81 11.95
CA LEU A 141 -8.23 -6.29 10.73
C LEU A 141 -7.15 -6.76 9.77
N SER A 142 -7.18 -8.05 9.39
CA SER A 142 -6.29 -8.64 8.38
C SER A 142 -7.04 -8.78 7.06
N PHE A 143 -6.43 -8.32 5.98
CA PHE A 143 -6.94 -8.46 4.63
C PHE A 143 -5.94 -9.19 3.74
N LEU A 144 -6.43 -10.05 2.85
CA LEU A 144 -5.65 -10.71 1.82
C LEU A 144 -6.01 -10.21 0.43
N ALA A 145 -5.02 -10.21 -0.47
CA ALA A 145 -5.26 -9.94 -1.88
C ALA A 145 -6.02 -11.10 -2.54
N GLU A 146 -7.04 -10.76 -3.32
CA GLU A 146 -7.79 -11.64 -4.21
C GLU A 146 -7.20 -11.65 -5.63
#